data_AF-A0AAW8Q9P0-F1
#
_entry.id   AF-A0AAW8Q9P0-F1
#
_cell.length_a   1.000
_cell.length_b   1.000
_cell.length_c   1.000
_cell.angle_alpha   90.00
_cell.angle_beta   90.00
_cell.angle_gamma   90.00
#
_symmetry.space_group_name_H-M   'P 1'
#
loop_
_entity.id
_entity.type
_entity.pdbx_description
1 polymer ?
#
loop_
_entity_poly.entity_id
_entity_poly.type
_entity_poly.pdbx_seq_one_letter_code
_entity_poly.pdbx_strand_id
1 'polypeptide(L)'
;MEYLTYDQLLKLVEAATEKSIFDYVTLVVSSAVTLLAVGMSYFFFKNHSNQVTNEKVIEKEVEKLYEAVDCLFEFCNSVDLYLSMKEKSLLRLKQDEAIDGSFKIKVDEATDGVFASFKHAHKAAFILRALGELDTSSLIDVYRSDAIQLRKEIYIAELNISKADGKQHLENLLSSYASRVSALNKQKDQCLDAVAQCKKRIKSVA
;
A
#
# COMPACT_ATOMS: atom_id res chain seq x y z
N MET A 1 -60.03 -56.80 37.31
CA MET A 1 -59.42 -57.16 36.02
C MET A 1 -60.48 -56.94 34.95
N GLU A 2 -60.55 -55.71 34.43
CA GLU A 2 -61.40 -55.44 33.27
C GLU A 2 -60.67 -55.95 32.04
N TYR A 3 -61.19 -57.03 31.47
CA TYR A 3 -60.70 -57.57 30.21
C TYR A 3 -61.15 -56.62 29.10
N LEU A 4 -60.17 -55.96 28.47
CA LEU A 4 -60.36 -55.25 27.21
C LEU A 4 -61.04 -56.20 26.22
N THR A 5 -62.22 -55.82 25.74
CA THR A 5 -62.98 -56.62 24.77
C THR A 5 -62.20 -56.65 23.46
N TYR A 6 -62.23 -57.78 22.74
CA TYR A 6 -61.48 -57.99 21.49
C TYR A 6 -61.64 -56.83 20.49
N ASP A 7 -62.84 -56.27 20.38
CA ASP A 7 -63.15 -55.09 19.54
C ASP A 7 -62.41 -53.81 19.94
N GLN A 8 -62.15 -53.59 21.22
CA GLN A 8 -61.39 -52.42 21.68
C GLN A 8 -59.92 -52.57 21.37
N LEU A 9 -59.36 -53.78 21.49
CA LEU A 9 -57.99 -54.07 21.06
C LEU A 9 -57.83 -53.93 19.55
N LEU A 10 -58.83 -54.38 18.78
CA LEU A 10 -58.79 -54.31 17.32
C LEU A 10 -58.85 -52.86 16.81
N LYS A 11 -59.67 -51.99 17.44
CA LYS A 11 -59.68 -50.55 17.14
C LYS A 11 -58.42 -49.82 17.55
N LEU A 12 -57.77 -50.25 18.64
CA LEU A 12 -56.51 -49.65 19.11
C LEU A 12 -55.34 -50.06 18.20
N VAL A 13 -55.36 -51.30 17.72
CA VAL A 13 -54.42 -51.79 16.70
C VAL A 13 -54.71 -51.11 15.36
N GLU A 14 -55.95 -50.97 14.90
CA GLU A 14 -56.26 -50.22 13.68
C GLU A 14 -55.87 -48.75 13.77
N ALA A 15 -56.10 -48.07 14.90
CA ALA A 15 -55.65 -46.70 15.10
C ALA A 15 -54.11 -46.56 15.20
N ALA A 16 -53.41 -47.62 15.63
CA ALA A 16 -51.95 -47.68 15.66
C ALA A 16 -51.32 -48.17 14.34
N THR A 17 -52.10 -48.88 13.50
CA THR A 17 -51.66 -49.45 12.21
C THR A 17 -52.11 -48.59 11.02
N GLU A 18 -53.11 -47.72 11.21
CA GLU A 18 -53.33 -46.55 10.36
C GLU A 18 -52.08 -45.70 10.48
N LYS A 19 -51.22 -45.87 9.48
CA LYS A 19 -50.09 -45.00 9.19
C LYS A 19 -50.59 -43.56 9.10
N SER A 20 -50.63 -42.91 10.26
CA SER A 20 -51.20 -41.58 10.38
C SER A 20 -50.41 -40.67 9.46
N ILE A 21 -51.12 -39.87 8.67
CA ILE A 21 -50.54 -38.82 7.81
C ILE A 21 -49.54 -37.98 8.62
N PHE A 22 -49.75 -37.88 9.94
CA PHE A 22 -48.87 -37.23 10.89
C PHE A 22 -47.44 -37.82 10.94
N ASP A 23 -47.27 -39.15 10.89
CA ASP A 23 -45.95 -39.80 10.87
C ASP A 23 -45.20 -39.56 9.56
N TYR A 24 -45.93 -39.49 8.44
CA TYR A 24 -45.35 -39.11 7.16
C TYR A 24 -44.97 -37.63 7.14
N VAL A 25 -45.80 -36.75 7.73
CA VAL A 25 -45.54 -35.32 7.82
C VAL A 25 -44.35 -35.03 8.74
N THR A 26 -44.24 -35.65 9.91
CA THR A 26 -43.08 -35.47 10.80
C THR A 26 -41.79 -35.96 10.17
N LEU A 27 -41.82 -37.09 9.44
CA LEU A 27 -40.64 -37.61 8.74
C LEU A 27 -40.22 -36.72 7.56
N VAL A 28 -41.19 -36.19 6.80
CA VAL A 28 -40.93 -35.23 5.70
C VAL A 28 -40.45 -33.88 6.25
N VAL A 29 -41.04 -33.36 7.33
CA VAL A 29 -40.64 -32.10 7.96
C VAL A 29 -39.25 -32.22 8.58
N SER A 30 -38.95 -33.32 9.28
CA SER A 30 -37.60 -33.61 9.80
C SER A 30 -36.55 -33.64 8.68
N SER A 31 -36.87 -34.31 7.57
CA SER A 31 -36.00 -34.37 6.40
C SER A 31 -35.83 -33.00 5.73
N ALA A 32 -36.91 -32.22 5.61
CA ALA A 32 -36.89 -30.88 5.02
C ALA A 32 -36.12 -29.88 5.89
N VAL A 33 -36.27 -29.92 7.21
CA VAL A 33 -35.49 -29.09 8.15
C VAL A 33 -34.00 -29.44 8.06
N THR A 34 -33.67 -30.73 7.96
CA THR A 34 -32.28 -31.17 7.80
C THR A 34 -31.69 -30.69 6.46
N LEU A 35 -32.44 -30.81 5.36
CA LEU A 35 -32.02 -30.30 4.05
C LEU A 35 -31.88 -28.77 4.02
N LEU A 36 -32.79 -28.04 4.68
CA LEU A 36 -32.70 -26.59 4.85
C LEU A 36 -31.48 -26.20 5.70
N ALA A 37 -31.19 -26.94 6.77
CA ALA A 37 -30.02 -26.70 7.61
C ALA A 37 -28.71 -26.93 6.83
N VAL A 38 -28.64 -27.98 6.00
CA VAL A 38 -27.49 -28.24 5.11
C VAL A 38 -27.36 -27.15 4.04
N GLY A 39 -28.48 -26.73 3.42
CA GLY A 39 -28.49 -25.66 2.42
C GLY A 39 -28.06 -24.31 3.00
N MET A 40 -28.56 -23.95 4.18
CA MET A 40 -28.15 -22.74 4.91
C MET A 40 -26.68 -22.83 5.34
N SER A 41 -26.22 -23.97 5.84
CA SER A 41 -24.81 -24.17 6.22
C SER A 41 -23.89 -24.03 5.00
N TYR A 42 -24.28 -24.54 3.84
CA TYR A 42 -23.54 -24.36 2.60
C TYR A 42 -23.50 -22.89 2.15
N PHE A 43 -24.63 -22.18 2.25
CA PHE A 43 -24.71 -20.76 1.93
C PHE A 43 -23.85 -19.91 2.88
N PHE A 44 -23.92 -20.17 4.19
CA PHE A 44 -23.08 -19.52 5.18
C PHE A 44 -21.60 -19.85 4.99
N PHE A 45 -21.24 -21.10 4.70
CA PHE A 45 -19.86 -21.48 4.44
C PHE A 45 -19.30 -20.80 3.20
N LYS A 46 -20.09 -20.72 2.12
CA LYS A 46 -19.69 -20.02 0.88
C LYS A 46 -19.53 -18.51 1.12
N ASN A 47 -20.47 -17.87 1.82
CA ASN A 47 -20.36 -16.46 2.15
C ASN A 47 -19.22 -16.16 3.13
N HIS A 48 -19.01 -17.02 4.13
CA HIS A 48 -17.92 -16.89 5.09
C HIS A 48 -16.56 -17.12 4.40
N SER A 49 -16.46 -18.09 3.49
CA SER A 49 -15.24 -18.30 2.69
C SER A 49 -14.93 -17.10 1.81
N ASN A 50 -15.94 -16.46 1.23
CA ASN A 50 -15.77 -15.23 0.44
C ASN A 50 -15.35 -14.07 1.33
N GLN A 51 -15.94 -13.91 2.52
CA GLN A 51 -15.54 -12.89 3.50
C GLN A 51 -14.09 -13.08 3.96
N VAL A 52 -13.71 -14.29 4.36
CA VAL A 52 -12.34 -14.62 4.82
C VAL A 52 -11.32 -14.42 3.68
N THR A 53 -11.69 -14.72 2.44
CA THR A 53 -10.81 -14.49 1.29
C THR A 53 -10.66 -13.00 1.01
N ASN A 54 -11.74 -12.23 1.09
CA ASN A 54 -11.72 -10.78 0.90
C ASN A 54 -10.90 -10.08 1.99
N GLU A 55 -11.07 -10.49 3.26
CA GLU A 55 -10.25 -10.02 4.38
C GLU A 55 -8.76 -10.28 4.17
N LYS A 56 -8.39 -11.49 3.71
CA LYS A 56 -6.98 -11.82 3.40
C LYS A 56 -6.40 -11.04 2.23
N VAL A 57 -7.22 -10.69 1.23
CA VAL A 57 -6.78 -9.84 0.12
C VAL A 57 -6.53 -8.43 0.62
N ILE A 58 -7.48 -7.86 1.38
CA ILE A 58 -7.35 -6.53 1.99
C ILE A 58 -6.11 -6.47 2.90
N GLU A 59 -5.88 -7.49 3.74
CA GLU A 59 -4.70 -7.55 4.62
C GLU A 59 -3.39 -7.49 3.81
N LYS A 60 -3.29 -8.26 2.72
CA LYS A 60 -2.11 -8.23 1.83
C LYS A 60 -1.96 -6.91 1.09
N GLU A 61 -3.05 -6.29 0.66
CA GLU A 61 -3.01 -4.97 0.02
C GLU A 61 -2.53 -3.90 0.99
N VAL A 62 -2.97 -3.95 2.25
CA VAL A 62 -2.49 -3.07 3.33
C VAL A 62 -1.00 -3.29 3.59
N GLU A 63 -0.54 -4.54 3.70
CA GLU A 63 0.88 -4.87 3.89
C GLU A 63 1.74 -4.30 2.75
N LYS A 64 1.30 -4.49 1.50
CA LYS A 64 1.99 -3.95 0.32
C LYS A 64 1.98 -2.43 0.29
N LEU A 65 0.90 -1.80 0.74
CA LEU A 65 0.85 -0.34 0.87
C LEU A 65 1.89 0.16 1.88
N TYR A 66 2.04 -0.49 3.03
CA TYR A 66 3.10 -0.14 3.99
C TYR A 66 4.50 -0.37 3.42
N GLU A 67 4.73 -1.45 2.67
CA GLU A 67 6.00 -1.68 1.98
C GLU A 67 6.33 -0.55 0.98
N ALA A 68 5.32 -0.05 0.25
CA ALA A 68 5.48 1.08 -0.66
C ALA A 68 5.79 2.39 0.08
N VAL A 69 5.12 2.62 1.22
CA VAL A 69 5.34 3.77 2.09
C VAL A 69 6.77 3.78 2.62
N ASP A 70 7.27 2.66 3.14
CA ASP A 70 8.62 2.55 3.67
C ASP A 70 9.67 2.82 2.59
N CYS A 71 9.49 2.25 1.40
CA CYS A 71 10.36 2.52 0.25
C CYS A 71 10.34 4.00 -0.16
N LEU A 72 9.17 4.66 -0.11
CA LEU A 72 9.05 6.08 -0.41
C LEU A 72 9.76 6.93 0.65
N PHE A 73 9.64 6.59 1.94
CA PHE A 73 10.32 7.30 3.02
C PHE A 73 11.84 7.20 2.92
N GLU A 74 12.39 6.02 2.64
CA GLU A 74 13.83 5.84 2.42
C GLU A 74 14.35 6.73 1.29
N PHE A 75 13.59 6.82 0.20
CA PHE A 75 13.92 7.70 -0.92
C PHE A 75 13.88 9.18 -0.52
N CYS A 76 12.78 9.64 0.10
CA CYS A 76 12.62 11.03 0.52
C CYS A 76 13.73 11.47 1.50
N ASN A 77 14.03 10.65 2.51
CA ASN A 77 15.09 10.93 3.48
C ASN A 77 16.46 11.03 2.81
N SER A 78 16.74 10.15 1.85
CA SER A 78 18.00 10.20 1.09
C SER A 78 18.09 11.51 0.30
N VAL A 79 17.02 11.88 -0.41
CA VAL A 79 16.97 13.11 -1.22
C VAL A 79 17.16 14.35 -0.34
N ASP A 80 16.47 14.44 0.80
CA ASP A 80 16.60 15.56 1.74
C ASP A 80 18.03 15.70 2.27
N LEU A 81 18.67 14.59 2.63
CA LEU A 81 20.07 14.57 3.09
C LEU A 81 21.02 15.04 1.98
N TYR A 82 20.86 14.53 0.77
CA TYR A 82 21.66 14.93 -0.38
C TYR A 82 21.52 16.42 -0.69
N LEU A 83 20.30 16.95 -0.72
CA LEU A 83 20.06 18.37 -1.01
C LEU A 83 20.65 19.27 0.07
N SER A 84 20.53 18.88 1.35
CA SER A 84 21.15 19.61 2.46
C SER A 84 22.68 19.63 2.37
N MET A 85 23.29 18.49 2.01
CA MET A 85 24.74 18.38 1.86
C MET A 85 25.25 19.10 0.61
N LYS A 86 24.53 19.01 -0.51
CA LYS A 86 24.91 19.68 -1.76
C LYS A 86 24.71 21.18 -1.70
N GLU A 87 23.73 21.70 -0.98
CA GLU A 87 23.62 23.14 -0.73
C GLU A 87 24.90 23.69 -0.09
N LYS A 88 25.36 23.03 0.98
CA LYS A 88 26.61 23.40 1.67
C LYS A 88 27.83 23.24 0.76
N SER A 89 27.86 22.18 -0.05
CA SER A 89 28.91 21.95 -1.05
C SER A 89 28.98 23.09 -2.07
N LEU A 90 27.84 23.49 -2.64
CA LEU A 90 27.75 24.56 -3.65
C LEU A 90 28.10 25.94 -3.06
N LEU A 91 27.74 26.21 -1.80
CA LEU A 91 28.13 27.43 -1.11
C LEU A 91 29.65 27.52 -0.88
N ARG A 92 30.28 26.41 -0.46
CA ARG A 92 31.75 26.33 -0.33
C ARG A 92 32.45 26.52 -1.66
N LEU A 93 31.92 25.90 -2.71
CA LEU A 93 32.42 26.08 -4.08
C LEU A 93 32.33 27.53 -4.56
N LYS A 94 31.26 28.26 -4.18
CA LYS A 94 31.14 29.69 -4.48
C LYS A 94 32.18 30.53 -3.74
N GLN A 95 32.56 30.13 -2.53
CA GLN A 95 33.54 30.80 -1.68
C GLN A 95 35.00 30.40 -2.01
N ASP A 96 35.21 29.60 -3.07
CA ASP A 96 36.50 28.99 -3.43
C ASP A 96 37.12 28.20 -2.24
N GLU A 97 36.29 27.68 -1.33
CA GLU A 97 36.70 26.83 -0.22
C GLU A 97 36.87 25.36 -0.67
N ALA A 98 37.89 24.69 -0.14
CA ALA A 98 38.13 23.28 -0.44
C ALA A 98 37.04 22.38 0.16
N ILE A 99 36.58 21.40 -0.63
CA ILE A 99 35.76 20.28 -0.15
C ILE A 99 36.71 19.14 0.21
N ASP A 100 37.14 19.08 1.46
CA ASP A 100 38.12 18.11 1.94
C ASP A 100 37.70 17.39 3.23
N GLY A 101 38.53 16.41 3.61
CA GLY A 101 38.42 15.67 4.87
C GLY A 101 37.06 14.97 5.08
N SER A 102 36.55 15.07 6.31
CA SER A 102 35.31 14.40 6.71
C SER A 102 34.06 14.95 6.02
N PHE A 103 34.10 16.19 5.53
CA PHE A 103 32.96 16.78 4.83
C PHE A 103 32.77 16.14 3.46
N LYS A 104 33.87 15.94 2.72
CA LYS A 104 33.82 15.26 1.42
C LYS A 104 33.24 13.85 1.54
N ILE A 105 33.70 13.08 2.53
CA ILE A 105 33.20 11.72 2.79
C ILE A 105 31.68 11.73 2.98
N LYS A 106 31.14 12.64 3.79
CA LYS A 106 29.70 12.76 4.02
C LYS A 106 28.92 13.17 2.76
N VAL A 107 29.50 14.02 1.90
CA VAL A 107 28.88 14.41 0.62
C VAL A 107 28.84 13.23 -0.34
N ASP A 108 29.92 12.44 -0.39
CA ASP A 108 30.00 11.24 -1.23
C ASP A 108 29.01 10.18 -0.74
N GLU A 109 28.96 9.91 0.58
CA GLU A 109 27.98 9.02 1.21
C GLU A 109 26.53 9.44 0.91
N ALA A 110 26.20 10.73 1.03
CA ALA A 110 24.86 11.23 0.70
C ALA A 110 24.53 11.10 -0.79
N THR A 111 25.54 11.26 -1.66
CA THR A 111 25.39 11.12 -3.12
C THR A 111 25.13 9.67 -3.52
N ASP A 112 25.88 8.73 -2.92
CA ASP A 112 25.70 7.30 -3.14
C ASP A 112 24.38 6.81 -2.54
N GLY A 113 24.00 7.31 -1.36
CA GLY A 113 22.73 7.02 -0.71
C GLY A 113 21.53 7.38 -1.57
N VAL A 114 21.51 8.58 -2.18
CA VAL A 114 20.44 8.97 -3.13
C VAL A 114 20.45 8.11 -4.38
N PHE A 115 21.62 7.81 -4.91
CA PHE A 115 21.70 6.98 -6.12
C PHE A 115 21.14 5.57 -5.86
N ALA A 116 21.50 4.97 -4.73
CA ALA A 116 20.97 3.70 -4.30
C ALA A 116 19.46 3.75 -4.05
N SER A 117 18.92 4.88 -3.57
CA SER A 117 17.51 4.98 -3.20
C SER A 117 16.54 5.24 -4.34
N PHE A 118 17.00 5.55 -5.55
CA PHE A 118 16.13 5.57 -6.74
C PHE A 118 15.45 4.23 -7.02
N LYS A 119 16.07 3.11 -6.61
CA LYS A 119 15.43 1.79 -6.68
C LYS A 119 14.20 1.69 -5.77
N HIS A 120 14.25 2.34 -4.60
CA HIS A 120 13.16 2.35 -3.61
C HIS A 120 11.99 3.19 -4.13
N ALA A 121 12.27 4.37 -4.72
CA ALA A 121 11.24 5.17 -5.41
C ALA A 121 10.55 4.38 -6.53
N HIS A 122 11.32 3.67 -7.36
CA HIS A 122 10.77 2.84 -8.42
C HIS A 122 9.91 1.69 -7.88
N LYS A 123 10.38 1.01 -6.83
CA LYS A 123 9.65 -0.07 -6.17
C LYS A 123 8.34 0.42 -5.56
N ALA A 124 8.35 1.57 -4.89
CA ALA A 124 7.15 2.21 -4.34
C ALA A 124 6.13 2.51 -5.44
N ALA A 125 6.56 3.16 -6.54
CA ALA A 125 5.71 3.47 -7.68
C ALA A 125 5.13 2.20 -8.34
N PHE A 126 5.92 1.13 -8.44
CA PHE A 126 5.48 -0.15 -9.00
C PHE A 126 4.44 -0.84 -8.11
N ILE A 127 4.67 -0.89 -6.78
CA ILE A 127 3.71 -1.48 -5.84
C ILE A 127 2.38 -0.71 -5.90
N LEU A 128 2.42 0.62 -5.87
CA LEU A 128 1.20 1.44 -5.95
C LEU A 128 0.45 1.23 -7.27
N ARG A 129 1.18 1.08 -8.39
CA ARG A 129 0.58 0.72 -9.68
C ARG A 129 -0.08 -0.66 -9.65
N ALA A 130 0.55 -1.63 -8.99
CA ALA A 130 -0.01 -2.98 -8.82
C ALA A 130 -1.25 -2.99 -7.93
N LEU A 131 -1.34 -2.08 -6.96
CA LEU A 131 -2.53 -1.85 -6.12
C LEU A 131 -3.64 -1.07 -6.83
N GLY A 132 -3.44 -0.67 -8.10
CA GLY A 132 -4.41 0.12 -8.87
C GLY A 132 -4.32 1.63 -8.65
N GLU A 133 -3.36 2.11 -7.87
CA GLU A 133 -3.17 3.52 -7.52
C GLU A 133 -2.28 4.24 -8.55
N LEU A 134 -2.81 4.39 -9.77
CA LEU A 134 -2.09 4.94 -10.92
C LEU A 134 -1.65 6.41 -10.72
N ASP A 135 -2.53 7.25 -10.17
CA ASP A 135 -2.24 8.67 -9.95
C ASP A 135 -1.11 8.85 -8.93
N THR A 136 -1.20 8.14 -7.80
CA THR A 136 -0.16 8.16 -6.75
C THR A 136 1.17 7.63 -7.27
N SER A 137 1.14 6.56 -8.07
CA SER A 137 2.32 6.02 -8.76
C SER A 137 2.95 7.08 -9.68
N SER A 138 2.14 7.79 -10.46
CA SER A 138 2.60 8.85 -11.37
C SER A 138 3.24 10.02 -10.61
N LEU A 139 2.68 10.43 -9.46
CA LEU A 139 3.25 11.50 -8.64
C LEU A 139 4.66 11.13 -8.14
N ILE A 140 4.86 9.89 -7.71
CA ILE A 140 6.18 9.40 -7.28
C ILE A 140 7.17 9.35 -8.45
N ASP A 141 6.72 8.93 -9.64
CA ASP A 141 7.53 8.92 -10.84
C ASP A 141 7.99 10.34 -11.25
N VAL A 142 7.10 11.33 -11.16
CA VAL A 142 7.42 12.75 -11.41
C VAL A 142 8.42 13.27 -10.38
N TYR A 143 8.15 13.06 -9.09
CA TYR A 143 9.06 13.47 -8.01
C TYR A 143 10.47 12.87 -8.19
N ARG A 144 10.54 11.57 -8.52
CA ARG A 144 11.80 10.89 -8.84
C ARG A 144 12.52 11.52 -10.03
N SER A 145 11.80 11.82 -11.11
CA SER A 145 12.36 12.43 -12.32
C SER A 145 12.94 13.81 -12.03
N ASP A 146 12.22 14.64 -11.28
CA ASP A 146 12.66 15.99 -10.93
C ASP A 146 13.87 15.98 -9.98
N ALA A 147 13.92 15.03 -9.04
CA ALA A 147 15.10 14.83 -8.19
C ALA A 147 16.34 14.42 -9.01
N ILE A 148 16.18 13.55 -10.01
CA ILE A 148 17.26 13.18 -10.94
C ILE A 148 17.72 14.39 -11.75
N GLN A 149 16.77 15.20 -12.23
CA GLN A 149 17.08 16.39 -13.04
C GLN A 149 17.89 17.40 -12.22
N LEU A 150 17.48 17.70 -10.98
CA LEU A 150 18.23 18.58 -10.09
C LEU A 150 19.64 18.05 -9.82
N ARG A 151 19.79 16.74 -9.58
CA ARG A 151 21.11 16.10 -9.41
C ARG A 151 22.01 16.26 -10.64
N LYS A 152 21.46 16.13 -11.85
CA LYS A 152 22.21 16.34 -13.11
C LYS A 152 22.71 17.78 -13.22
N GLU A 153 21.88 18.75 -12.88
CA GLU A 153 22.26 20.17 -12.92
C GLU A 153 23.36 20.50 -11.91
N ILE A 154 23.25 20.00 -10.68
CA ILE A 154 24.30 20.11 -9.65
C ILE A 154 25.61 19.53 -10.17
N TYR A 155 25.56 18.33 -10.76
CA TYR A 155 26.76 17.67 -11.30
C TYR A 155 27.41 18.46 -12.45
N ILE A 156 26.61 19.02 -13.36
CA ILE A 156 27.11 19.86 -14.47
C ILE A 156 27.76 21.15 -13.94
N ALA A 157 27.19 21.75 -12.91
CA ALA A 157 27.75 22.93 -12.25
C ALA A 157 29.09 22.60 -11.55
N GLU A 158 29.17 21.47 -10.84
CA GLU A 158 30.41 21.00 -10.19
C GLU A 158 31.52 20.71 -11.20
N LEU A 159 31.20 20.10 -12.34
CA LEU A 159 32.19 19.76 -13.39
C LEU A 159 32.77 20.99 -14.11
N ASN A 160 31.99 22.04 -14.31
CA ASN A 160 32.40 23.18 -15.12
C ASN A 160 32.96 24.35 -14.29
N ILE A 161 33.10 24.19 -12.98
CA ILE A 161 33.48 25.27 -12.06
C ILE A 161 34.79 25.99 -12.41
N SER A 162 35.72 25.28 -13.06
CA SER A 162 37.01 25.83 -13.51
C SER A 162 36.90 26.71 -14.76
N LYS A 163 35.73 26.79 -15.40
CA LYS A 163 35.46 27.62 -16.58
C LYS A 163 34.61 28.83 -16.19
N ALA A 164 34.80 29.96 -16.89
CA ALA A 164 34.02 31.19 -16.64
C ALA A 164 32.50 30.95 -16.73
N ASP A 165 32.06 30.19 -17.74
CA ASP A 165 30.65 29.80 -17.92
C ASP A 165 30.12 28.96 -16.75
N GLY A 166 30.98 28.18 -16.09
CA GLY A 166 30.61 27.35 -14.94
C GLY A 166 30.35 28.15 -13.66
N LYS A 167 31.10 29.23 -13.42
CA LYS A 167 30.81 30.14 -12.29
C LYS A 167 29.46 30.83 -12.46
N GLN A 168 29.14 31.29 -13.67
CA GLN A 168 27.82 31.86 -13.97
C GLN A 168 26.69 30.83 -13.83
N HIS A 169 26.93 29.59 -14.26
CA HIS A 169 25.96 28.50 -14.09
C HIS A 169 25.72 28.15 -12.62
N LEU A 170 26.77 28.15 -11.79
CA LEU A 170 26.67 27.95 -10.34
C LEU A 170 25.84 29.06 -9.68
N GLU A 171 26.04 30.32 -10.05
CA GLU A 171 25.26 31.43 -9.49
C GLU A 171 23.78 31.34 -9.86
N ASN A 172 23.49 31.00 -11.12
CA ASN A 172 22.12 30.74 -11.57
C ASN A 172 21.48 29.57 -10.82
N LEU A 173 22.23 28.47 -10.62
CA LEU A 173 21.77 27.33 -9.85
C LEU A 173 21.49 27.74 -8.39
N LEU A 174 22.41 28.41 -7.71
CA LEU A 174 22.25 28.85 -6.33
C LEU A 174 21.07 29.83 -6.15
N SER A 175 20.86 30.74 -7.12
CA SER A 175 19.73 31.68 -7.08
C SER A 175 18.37 30.98 -7.20
N SER A 176 18.31 29.87 -7.93
CA SER A 176 17.09 29.08 -8.13
C SER A 176 17.00 27.86 -7.20
N TYR A 177 18.06 27.54 -6.45
CA TYR A 177 18.19 26.32 -5.66
C TYR A 177 17.09 26.20 -4.61
N ALA A 178 16.91 27.24 -3.79
CA ALA A 178 15.88 27.26 -2.74
C ALA A 178 14.47 27.08 -3.32
N SER A 179 14.18 27.69 -4.48
CA SER A 179 12.88 27.54 -5.14
C SER A 179 12.65 26.12 -5.66
N ARG A 180 13.69 25.46 -6.19
CA ARG A 180 13.64 24.08 -6.67
C ARG A 180 13.50 23.07 -5.54
N VAL A 181 14.25 23.27 -4.45
CA VAL A 181 14.12 22.45 -3.24
C VAL A 181 12.73 22.62 -2.62
N SER A 182 12.18 23.83 -2.60
CA SER A 182 10.80 24.06 -2.15
C SER A 182 9.77 23.36 -3.04
N ALA A 183 9.95 23.38 -4.37
CA ALA A 183 9.10 22.66 -5.30
C ALA A 183 9.16 21.14 -5.09
N LEU A 184 10.36 20.57 -4.90
CA LEU A 184 10.55 19.16 -4.57
C LEU A 184 9.91 18.79 -3.22
N ASN A 185 10.05 19.63 -2.19
CA ASN A 185 9.38 19.41 -0.91
C ASN A 185 7.85 19.41 -1.05
N LYS A 186 7.30 20.32 -1.86
CA LYS A 186 5.87 20.32 -2.16
C LYS A 186 5.43 19.03 -2.87
N GLN A 187 6.22 18.52 -3.81
CA GLN A 187 5.95 17.24 -4.47
C GLN A 187 6.06 16.06 -3.50
N LYS A 188 7.04 16.07 -2.59
CA LYS A 188 7.15 15.10 -1.51
C LYS A 188 5.89 15.08 -0.65
N ASP A 189 5.43 16.24 -0.19
CA ASP A 189 4.22 16.36 0.62
C ASP A 189 2.99 15.88 -0.15
N GLN A 190 2.87 16.21 -1.44
CA GLN A 190 1.81 15.69 -2.31
C GLN A 190 1.84 14.16 -2.44
N CYS A 191 3.02 13.55 -2.56
CA CYS A 191 3.16 12.10 -2.59
C CYS A 191 2.73 11.47 -1.26
N LEU A 192 3.16 12.04 -0.13
CA LEU A 192 2.79 11.55 1.20
C LEU A 192 1.28 11.68 1.47
N ASP A 193 0.69 12.81 1.08
CA ASP A 193 -0.76 13.03 1.19
C ASP A 193 -1.55 12.06 0.31
N ALA A 194 -1.11 11.84 -0.94
CA ALA A 194 -1.74 10.88 -1.84
C ALA A 194 -1.69 9.45 -1.29
N VAL A 195 -0.55 9.03 -0.74
CA VAL A 195 -0.41 7.72 -0.08
C VAL A 195 -1.27 7.62 1.18
N ALA A 196 -1.38 8.70 1.96
CA ALA A 196 -2.28 8.77 3.11
C ALA A 196 -3.76 8.67 2.71
N GLN A 197 -4.14 9.21 1.54
CA GLN A 197 -5.47 9.03 0.97
C GLN A 197 -5.72 7.59 0.52
N CYS A 198 -4.74 6.91 -0.09
CA CYS A 198 -4.83 5.48 -0.39
C CYS A 198 -5.13 4.67 0.89
N LYS A 199 -4.41 4.95 1.98
CA LYS A 199 -4.65 4.30 3.28
C LYS A 199 -6.07 4.52 3.81
N LYS A 200 -6.62 5.74 3.68
CA LYS A 200 -8.00 6.04 4.08
C LYS A 200 -9.02 5.28 3.24
N ARG A 201 -8.81 5.15 1.92
CA ARG A 201 -9.69 4.36 1.04
C ARG A 201 -9.71 2.89 1.42
N ILE A 202 -8.56 2.27 1.64
CA ILE A 202 -8.52 0.85 2.04
C ILE A 202 -9.23 0.64 3.39
N LYS A 203 -9.05 1.55 4.35
CA LYS A 203 -9.77 1.50 5.64
C LYS A 203 -11.29 1.70 5.50
N SER A 204 -11.78 2.34 4.44
CA SER A 204 -13.22 2.51 4.21
C SER A 204 -13.88 1.32 3.49
N VAL A 205 -13.07 0.45 2.88
CA VAL A 205 -13.51 -0.76 2.18
C VAL A 205 -13.44 -1.99 3.11
N ALA A 206 -12.55 -1.97 4.10
CA ALA A 206 -12.50 -2.90 5.23
C ALA A 206 -13.61 -2.62 6.25
#